data_AF-A0A3C0DZP6-F1
#
_entry.id   AF-A0A3C0DZP6-F1
#
_cell.length_a   1.000
_cell.length_b   1.000
_cell.length_c   1.000
_cell.angle_alpha   90.00
_cell.angle_beta   90.00
_cell.angle_gamma   90.00
#
_symmetry.space_group_name_H-M   'P 1'
#
loop_
_entity.id
_entity.type
_entity.pdbx_description
1 polymer ?
#
loop_
_entity_poly.entity_id
_entity_poly.type
_entity_poly.pdbx_seq_one_letter_code
_entity_poly.pdbx_strand_id
1 'polypeptide(L)'
;MLISPLVAAQDDPVEYRADDIYFRVDSTVGYLTGNAWVKSGSMTLTAHRIVLRLDDDEVCAFGTRDSLGAWVGRPVFEDNGQSFSQDQLCYNFSTGKGLSTHAVTQEQGTVFHAGKAKRQPDETVHVRSGKFTTCDAEDPHFHFHLSKAIMVPNDKVVSGPLYLKFRKIPTPLALPFGWFPLQQEKKSQGVLLPSYGDGGNLGFFLKDLGYYVPIGEHWDAKLLADIYTGGSWAVRLGSNYNHRYRNKGGFNVSFQRQRQGFAGTPGFALANNFFVRWTHNQDPRARPNSRFSASVNFGSSGNFQQNLNSSQEEYLSNTFQSSVQWNLKVPRSPFSATVSARHSQNSNTGNVQLTVPSLSVNMQRTTLAKLVGLDAGRVTLLDNVAVTYSSQMENSVEAPDSVFGALDFAAMKIRNGLKHKVKVSSSSSLGFVSIAPSFSYNQYDSFEALDYRE
;
A
#
# COMPACT_ATOMS: atom_id res chain seq x y z
N MET A 1 -2.69 2.90 -36.45
CA MET A 1 -3.93 2.70 -37.21
C MET A 1 -4.63 1.52 -36.54
N LEU A 2 -5.46 1.79 -35.54
CA LEU A 2 -6.17 0.76 -34.77
C LEU A 2 -7.64 0.88 -35.14
N ILE A 3 -8.14 -0.14 -35.81
CA ILE A 3 -9.52 -0.28 -36.24
C ILE A 3 -10.35 -0.55 -34.97
N SER A 4 -11.22 0.39 -34.61
CA SER A 4 -12.23 0.19 -33.57
C SER A 4 -13.18 -0.94 -33.98
N PRO A 5 -13.58 -1.85 -33.08
CA PRO A 5 -14.66 -2.78 -33.30
C PRO A 5 -15.99 -2.06 -33.01
N LEU A 6 -16.31 -1.03 -33.79
CA LEU A 6 -17.71 -0.61 -33.96
C LEU A 6 -18.22 -1.36 -35.19
N VAL A 7 -19.46 -1.83 -35.18
CA VAL A 7 -20.12 -2.69 -36.18
C VAL A 7 -20.00 -4.20 -35.89
N ALA A 8 -20.47 -4.64 -34.71
CA ALA A 8 -20.74 -6.06 -34.47
C ALA A 8 -22.23 -6.36 -34.17
N ALA A 9 -23.11 -5.36 -34.12
CA ALA A 9 -24.52 -5.56 -33.76
C ALA A 9 -25.49 -5.58 -34.97
N GLN A 10 -24.99 -5.47 -36.21
CA GLN A 10 -25.84 -5.13 -37.36
C GLN A 10 -26.50 -6.33 -38.07
N ASP A 11 -26.18 -7.57 -37.70
CA ASP A 11 -26.75 -8.80 -38.32
C ASP A 11 -27.30 -9.83 -37.31
N ASP A 12 -27.36 -9.49 -36.02
CA ASP A 12 -27.87 -10.44 -35.03
C ASP A 12 -29.41 -10.51 -35.08
N PRO A 13 -29.99 -11.71 -35.23
CA PRO A 13 -31.44 -11.86 -35.26
C PRO A 13 -32.05 -11.37 -33.95
N VAL A 14 -33.11 -10.56 -34.06
CA VAL A 14 -33.86 -10.08 -32.90
C VAL A 14 -34.90 -11.14 -32.52
N GLU A 15 -34.67 -11.81 -31.40
CA GLU A 15 -35.66 -12.71 -30.80
C GLU A 15 -36.58 -11.91 -29.88
N TYR A 16 -37.89 -12.14 -29.95
CA TYR A 16 -38.85 -11.46 -29.10
C TYR A 16 -39.97 -12.39 -28.62
N ARG A 17 -40.46 -12.16 -27.40
CA ARG A 17 -41.55 -12.91 -26.76
C ARG A 17 -42.38 -11.95 -25.91
N ALA A 18 -43.69 -12.11 -25.89
CA ALA A 18 -44.60 -11.37 -25.00
C ALA A 18 -45.93 -12.12 -24.90
N ASP A 19 -46.78 -11.70 -23.96
CA ASP A 19 -48.13 -12.27 -23.83
C ASP A 19 -49.02 -11.77 -24.98
N ASP A 20 -48.93 -10.47 -25.29
CA ASP A 20 -49.62 -9.83 -26.42
C ASP A 20 -48.64 -9.10 -27.33
N ILE A 21 -48.76 -9.34 -28.64
CA ILE A 21 -47.95 -8.68 -29.67
C ILE A 21 -48.88 -8.04 -30.70
N TYR A 22 -48.78 -6.72 -30.85
CA TYR A 22 -49.53 -5.93 -31.82
C TYR A 22 -48.59 -5.16 -32.75
N PHE A 23 -48.76 -5.29 -34.06
CA PHE A 23 -48.04 -4.50 -35.05
C PHE A 23 -48.99 -3.54 -35.76
N ARG A 24 -48.61 -2.27 -35.81
CA ARG A 24 -49.35 -1.27 -36.58
C ARG A 24 -48.83 -1.28 -38.02
N VAL A 25 -49.64 -1.81 -38.94
CA VAL A 25 -49.29 -1.99 -40.36
C VAL A 25 -48.91 -0.66 -41.02
N ASP A 26 -49.58 0.43 -40.65
CA ASP A 26 -49.36 1.76 -41.25
C ASP A 26 -48.13 2.51 -40.74
N SER A 27 -47.47 2.02 -39.66
CA SER A 27 -46.45 2.82 -38.96
C SER A 27 -45.22 2.04 -38.51
N THR A 28 -44.98 0.80 -38.98
CA THR A 28 -43.81 -0.04 -38.64
C THR A 28 -43.46 -0.08 -37.14
N VAL A 29 -44.48 0.08 -36.29
CA VAL A 29 -44.34 0.06 -34.82
C VAL A 29 -44.91 -1.24 -34.29
N GLY A 30 -44.08 -1.99 -33.57
CA GLY A 30 -44.48 -3.17 -32.80
C GLY A 30 -44.65 -2.83 -31.32
N TYR A 31 -45.72 -3.34 -30.72
CA TYR A 31 -46.00 -3.25 -29.30
C TYR A 31 -46.02 -4.65 -28.71
N LEU A 32 -45.15 -4.89 -27.73
CA LEU A 32 -45.05 -6.12 -26.97
C LEU A 32 -45.49 -5.80 -25.55
N THR A 33 -46.53 -6.46 -25.05
CA THR A 33 -47.10 -6.18 -23.72
C THR A 33 -47.22 -7.46 -22.90
N GLY A 34 -47.16 -7.33 -21.57
CA GLY A 34 -47.14 -8.45 -20.64
C GLY A 34 -45.70 -8.81 -20.27
N ASN A 35 -45.36 -10.10 -20.26
CA ASN A 35 -43.99 -10.59 -20.04
C ASN A 35 -43.10 -10.35 -21.29
N ALA A 36 -42.95 -9.09 -21.70
CA ALA A 36 -42.22 -8.71 -22.88
C ALA A 36 -40.71 -8.91 -22.69
N TRP A 37 -40.10 -9.62 -23.63
CA TRP A 37 -38.71 -10.01 -23.65
C TRP A 37 -38.18 -9.86 -25.07
N VAL A 38 -37.04 -9.19 -25.22
CA VAL A 38 -36.34 -9.00 -26.49
C VAL A 38 -34.86 -9.34 -26.28
N LYS A 39 -34.27 -10.04 -27.24
CA LYS A 39 -32.85 -10.38 -27.26
C LYS A 39 -32.25 -10.12 -28.64
N SER A 40 -31.05 -9.54 -28.66
CA SER A 40 -30.23 -9.37 -29.86
C SER A 40 -28.76 -9.52 -29.46
N GLY A 41 -28.06 -10.50 -30.03
CA GLY A 41 -26.68 -10.81 -29.65
C GLY A 41 -26.51 -11.15 -28.16
N SER A 42 -25.66 -10.39 -27.47
CA SER A 42 -25.42 -10.46 -26.02
C SER A 42 -26.42 -9.66 -25.17
N MET A 43 -27.30 -8.89 -25.81
CA MET A 43 -28.19 -7.96 -25.12
C MET A 43 -29.56 -8.59 -24.87
N THR A 44 -30.04 -8.49 -23.63
CA THR A 44 -31.38 -8.94 -23.23
C THR A 44 -32.14 -7.80 -22.55
N LEU A 45 -33.38 -7.58 -22.98
CA LEU A 45 -34.27 -6.55 -22.45
C LEU A 45 -35.60 -7.18 -22.04
N THR A 46 -35.97 -7.03 -20.77
CA THR A 46 -37.26 -7.48 -20.24
C THR A 46 -38.04 -6.29 -19.69
N ALA A 47 -39.35 -6.24 -19.92
CA ALA A 47 -40.22 -5.20 -19.37
C ALA A 47 -41.70 -5.61 -19.45
N HIS A 48 -42.58 -4.81 -18.84
CA HIS A 48 -44.03 -4.97 -19.00
C HIS A 48 -44.51 -4.57 -20.39
N ARG A 49 -43.90 -3.53 -20.97
CA ARG A 49 -44.22 -3.08 -22.33
C ARG A 49 -42.95 -2.68 -23.07
N ILE A 50 -42.74 -3.25 -24.25
CA ILE A 50 -41.67 -2.89 -25.17
C ILE A 50 -42.29 -2.36 -26.47
N VAL A 51 -41.83 -1.20 -26.91
CA VAL A 51 -42.23 -0.57 -28.17
C VAL A 51 -41.04 -0.60 -29.11
N LEU A 52 -41.19 -1.27 -30.25
CA LEU A 52 -40.20 -1.38 -31.31
C LEU A 52 -40.59 -0.42 -32.43
N ARG A 53 -39.74 0.54 -32.76
CA ARG A 53 -39.86 1.41 -33.92
C ARG A 53 -38.83 0.97 -34.95
N LEU A 54 -39.28 0.21 -35.95
CA LEU A 54 -38.39 -0.41 -36.93
C LEU A 54 -37.75 0.61 -37.87
N ASP A 55 -38.46 1.70 -38.23
CA ASP A 55 -37.92 2.75 -39.11
C ASP A 55 -36.76 3.53 -38.45
N ASP A 56 -36.81 3.68 -37.13
CA ASP A 56 -35.83 4.43 -36.34
C ASP A 56 -34.76 3.52 -35.71
N ASP A 57 -34.83 2.20 -35.90
CA ASP A 57 -34.05 1.18 -35.19
C ASP A 57 -34.06 1.37 -33.65
N GLU A 58 -35.20 1.77 -33.09
CA GLU A 58 -35.32 2.14 -31.68
C GLU A 58 -36.23 1.20 -30.90
N VAL A 59 -35.75 0.74 -29.74
CA VAL A 59 -36.54 -0.02 -28.76
C VAL A 59 -36.73 0.80 -27.49
N CYS A 60 -37.97 0.96 -27.04
CA CYS A 60 -38.31 1.58 -25.76
C CYS A 60 -39.04 0.60 -24.84
N ALA A 61 -38.48 0.35 -23.67
CA ALA A 61 -39.05 -0.48 -22.61
C ALA A 61 -39.61 0.38 -21.48
N PHE A 62 -40.77 -0.03 -20.97
CA PHE A 62 -41.53 0.66 -19.91
C PHE A 62 -42.02 -0.35 -18.86
N GLY A 63 -41.83 0.01 -17.59
CA GLY A 63 -42.47 -0.70 -16.47
C GLY A 63 -43.82 -0.09 -16.11
N THR A 64 -44.64 -0.84 -15.39
CA THR A 64 -45.86 -0.31 -14.77
C THR A 64 -45.87 -0.60 -13.27
N ARG A 65 -46.80 0.03 -12.53
CA ARG A 65 -47.02 -0.23 -11.11
C ARG A 65 -48.40 -0.85 -10.90
N ASP A 66 -48.50 -1.77 -9.96
CA ASP A 66 -49.79 -2.31 -9.52
C ASP A 66 -50.53 -1.34 -8.57
N SER A 67 -51.72 -1.75 -8.12
CA SER A 67 -52.56 -0.97 -7.19
C SER A 67 -51.94 -0.79 -5.80
N LEU A 68 -50.94 -1.60 -5.43
CA LEU A 68 -50.18 -1.52 -4.18
C LEU A 68 -48.87 -0.72 -4.35
N GLY A 69 -48.58 -0.25 -5.57
CA GLY A 69 -47.41 0.53 -5.91
C GLY A 69 -46.15 -0.28 -6.21
N ALA A 70 -46.24 -1.62 -6.23
CA ALA A 70 -45.14 -2.51 -6.59
C ALA A 70 -44.92 -2.52 -8.10
N TRP A 71 -43.68 -2.69 -8.52
CA TRP A 71 -43.33 -2.73 -9.93
C TRP A 71 -43.80 -4.04 -10.59
N VAL A 72 -44.47 -3.92 -11.72
CA VAL A 72 -44.83 -5.02 -12.62
C VAL A 72 -44.01 -4.85 -13.90
N GLY A 73 -43.18 -5.85 -14.20
CA GLY A 73 -42.30 -5.85 -15.38
C GLY A 73 -41.39 -4.62 -15.45
N ARG A 74 -40.70 -4.28 -14.35
CA ARG A 74 -39.70 -3.18 -14.37
C ARG A 74 -38.62 -3.49 -15.41
N PRO A 75 -38.29 -2.55 -16.31
CA PRO A 75 -37.27 -2.77 -17.32
C PRO A 75 -35.94 -3.25 -16.74
N VAL A 76 -35.48 -4.42 -17.19
CA VAL A 76 -34.14 -4.94 -16.90
C VAL A 76 -33.40 -5.12 -18.22
N PHE A 77 -32.26 -4.46 -18.32
CA PHE A 77 -31.37 -4.55 -19.46
C PHE A 77 -30.08 -5.25 -19.03
N GLU A 78 -29.71 -6.29 -19.77
CA GLU A 78 -28.50 -7.06 -19.54
C GLU A 78 -27.64 -7.04 -20.79
N ASP A 79 -26.34 -6.80 -20.61
CA ASP A 79 -25.36 -6.74 -21.69
C ASP A 79 -23.99 -7.19 -21.14
N ASN A 80 -23.39 -8.22 -21.76
CA ASN A 80 -22.05 -8.72 -21.42
C ASN A 80 -21.82 -8.98 -19.91
N GLY A 81 -22.84 -9.48 -19.20
CA GLY A 81 -22.79 -9.81 -17.77
C GLY A 81 -23.05 -8.63 -16.82
N GLN A 82 -23.32 -7.43 -17.34
CA GLN A 82 -23.80 -6.29 -16.56
C GLN A 82 -25.32 -6.20 -16.62
N SER A 83 -25.97 -5.89 -15.49
CA SER A 83 -27.42 -5.74 -15.40
C SER A 83 -27.80 -4.36 -14.89
N PHE A 84 -28.81 -3.77 -15.54
CA PHE A 84 -29.34 -2.44 -15.25
C PHE A 84 -30.86 -2.53 -15.09
N SER A 85 -31.36 -2.21 -13.91
CA SER A 85 -32.80 -2.07 -13.65
C SER A 85 -33.19 -0.60 -13.75
N GLN A 86 -34.26 -0.28 -14.47
CA GLN A 86 -34.64 1.12 -14.76
C GLN A 86 -36.15 1.25 -14.94
N ASP A 87 -36.67 2.46 -14.85
CA ASP A 87 -38.11 2.71 -15.00
C ASP A 87 -38.51 2.78 -16.48
N GLN A 88 -37.63 3.37 -17.29
CA GLN A 88 -37.74 3.44 -18.74
C GLN A 88 -36.34 3.34 -19.36
N LEU A 89 -36.25 2.61 -20.48
CA LEU A 89 -35.08 2.58 -21.35
C LEU A 89 -35.53 2.82 -22.78
N CYS A 90 -34.86 3.70 -23.52
CA CYS A 90 -34.92 3.73 -24.97
C CYS A 90 -33.52 3.53 -25.52
N TYR A 91 -33.35 2.61 -26.48
CA TYR A 91 -32.08 2.26 -27.07
C TYR A 91 -32.20 2.19 -28.58
N ASN A 92 -31.23 2.76 -29.29
CA ASN A 92 -31.17 2.75 -30.73
C ASN A 92 -30.04 1.81 -31.19
N PHE A 93 -30.39 0.74 -31.90
CA PHE A 93 -29.45 -0.30 -32.31
C PHE A 93 -28.44 0.19 -33.34
N SER A 94 -28.85 1.07 -34.25
CA SER A 94 -27.99 1.62 -35.30
C SER A 94 -26.92 2.59 -34.79
N THR A 95 -27.23 3.39 -33.76
CA THR A 95 -26.31 4.40 -33.22
C THR A 95 -25.66 4.00 -31.91
N GLY A 96 -26.12 2.94 -31.25
CA GLY A 96 -25.68 2.52 -29.91
C GLY A 96 -26.08 3.49 -28.79
N LYS A 97 -26.90 4.50 -29.09
CA LYS A 97 -27.32 5.51 -28.10
C LYS A 97 -28.46 4.96 -27.25
N GLY A 98 -28.31 5.11 -25.94
CA GLY A 98 -29.33 4.73 -24.96
C GLY A 98 -29.71 5.90 -24.07
N LEU A 99 -30.98 6.00 -23.70
CA LEU A 99 -31.49 6.91 -22.68
C LEU A 99 -32.28 6.12 -21.64
N SER A 100 -31.84 6.22 -20.40
CA SER A 100 -32.45 5.56 -19.26
C SER A 100 -32.91 6.57 -18.21
N THR A 101 -34.03 6.27 -17.56
CA THR A 101 -34.55 7.03 -16.41
C THR A 101 -34.59 6.15 -15.16
N HIS A 102 -34.11 6.71 -14.05
CA HIS A 102 -33.97 6.02 -12.75
C HIS A 102 -33.28 4.65 -12.85
N ALA A 103 -32.18 4.59 -13.61
CA ALA A 103 -31.35 3.39 -13.68
C ALA A 103 -30.70 3.10 -12.33
N VAL A 104 -30.67 1.82 -11.97
CA VAL A 104 -30.00 1.26 -10.81
C VAL A 104 -29.12 0.12 -11.30
N THR A 105 -27.86 0.15 -10.93
CA THR A 105 -26.92 -0.93 -11.16
C THR A 105 -26.15 -1.22 -9.89
N GLN A 106 -25.74 -2.47 -9.73
CA GLN A 106 -24.96 -2.93 -8.60
C GLN A 106 -23.69 -3.60 -9.11
N GLU A 107 -22.56 -3.13 -8.61
CA GLU A 107 -21.25 -3.65 -8.98
C GLU A 107 -20.38 -3.77 -7.73
N GLN A 108 -19.87 -4.98 -7.45
CA GLN A 108 -18.91 -5.25 -6.38
C GLN A 108 -19.31 -4.69 -4.99
N GLY A 109 -20.58 -4.84 -4.61
CA GLY A 109 -21.09 -4.37 -3.30
C GLY A 109 -21.43 -2.88 -3.24
N THR A 110 -21.35 -2.17 -4.36
CA THR A 110 -21.73 -0.76 -4.48
C THR A 110 -22.94 -0.61 -5.40
N VAL A 111 -23.87 0.28 -5.04
CA VAL A 111 -25.11 0.55 -5.77
C VAL A 111 -25.06 1.97 -6.32
N PHE A 112 -25.30 2.08 -7.62
CA PHE A 112 -25.33 3.34 -8.33
C PHE A 112 -26.74 3.60 -8.87
N HIS A 113 -27.31 4.74 -8.48
CA HIS A 113 -28.58 5.22 -9.00
C HIS A 113 -28.34 6.39 -9.93
N ALA A 114 -28.96 6.39 -11.10
CA ALA A 114 -28.91 7.46 -12.08
C ALA A 114 -30.32 8.00 -12.31
N GLY A 115 -30.59 9.25 -11.95
CA GLY A 115 -31.88 9.88 -12.26
C GLY A 115 -32.14 9.92 -13.77
N LYS A 116 -31.14 10.33 -14.56
CA LYS A 116 -31.08 10.13 -16.01
C LYS A 116 -29.70 9.66 -16.41
N ALA A 117 -29.62 8.63 -17.23
CA ALA A 117 -28.39 8.13 -17.82
C ALA A 117 -28.49 8.12 -19.34
N LYS A 118 -27.46 8.59 -20.03
CA LYS A 118 -27.37 8.55 -21.50
C LYS A 118 -26.10 7.81 -21.90
N ARG A 119 -26.25 6.67 -22.58
CA ARG A 119 -25.16 5.91 -23.20
C ARG A 119 -24.85 6.52 -24.57
N GLN A 120 -23.57 6.72 -24.82
CA GLN A 120 -23.04 7.24 -26.08
C GLN A 120 -22.49 6.09 -26.94
N PRO A 121 -22.23 6.33 -28.23
CA PRO A 121 -21.70 5.30 -29.14
C PRO A 121 -20.31 4.76 -28.74
N ASP A 122 -19.53 5.54 -27.98
CA ASP A 122 -18.24 5.13 -27.41
C ASP A 122 -18.37 4.43 -26.05
N GLU A 123 -19.59 3.97 -25.72
CA GLU A 123 -19.98 3.33 -24.46
C GLU A 123 -19.91 4.22 -23.22
N THR A 124 -19.50 5.49 -23.35
CA THR A 124 -19.50 6.41 -22.20
C THR A 124 -20.93 6.70 -21.75
N VAL A 125 -21.13 6.73 -20.44
CA VAL A 125 -22.45 6.97 -19.84
C VAL A 125 -22.44 8.30 -19.09
N HIS A 126 -23.25 9.24 -19.59
CA HIS A 126 -23.48 10.52 -18.95
C HIS A 126 -24.65 10.43 -17.99
N VAL A 127 -24.41 10.73 -16.73
CA VAL A 127 -25.38 10.64 -15.65
C VAL A 127 -25.72 12.02 -15.11
N ARG A 128 -27.00 12.28 -14.89
CA ARG A 128 -27.51 13.47 -14.20
C ARG A 128 -28.28 13.04 -12.97
N SER A 129 -28.02 13.72 -11.85
CA SER A 129 -28.58 13.40 -10.53
C SER A 129 -28.31 11.94 -10.14
N GLY A 130 -27.03 11.64 -9.92
CA GLY A 130 -26.57 10.33 -9.47
C GLY A 130 -26.63 10.18 -7.95
N LYS A 131 -26.80 8.96 -7.46
CA LYS A 131 -26.58 8.58 -6.06
C LYS A 131 -25.59 7.41 -6.03
N PHE A 132 -24.56 7.50 -5.20
CA PHE A 132 -23.59 6.44 -4.99
C PHE A 132 -23.59 6.01 -3.52
N THR A 133 -23.77 4.71 -3.26
CA THR A 133 -23.96 4.15 -1.92
C THR A 133 -23.58 2.68 -1.88
N THR A 134 -23.32 2.11 -0.70
CA THR A 134 -23.22 0.65 -0.51
C THR A 134 -24.51 0.03 0.06
N CYS A 135 -25.58 0.84 0.18
CA CYS A 135 -26.89 0.38 0.61
C CYS A 135 -27.75 0.02 -0.62
N ASP A 136 -28.39 -1.14 -0.57
CA ASP A 136 -29.24 -1.72 -1.63
C ASP A 136 -30.72 -1.32 -1.57
N ALA A 137 -31.12 -0.53 -0.57
CA ALA A 137 -32.48 -0.01 -0.48
C ALA A 137 -32.81 0.95 -1.64
N GLU A 138 -34.06 0.90 -2.14
CA GLU A 138 -34.55 1.79 -3.21
C GLU A 138 -34.33 3.27 -2.88
N ASP A 139 -34.55 3.62 -1.61
CA ASP A 139 -34.15 4.89 -1.01
C ASP A 139 -33.01 4.68 0.00
N PRO A 140 -31.74 4.89 -0.40
CA PRO A 140 -30.61 4.55 0.43
C PRO A 140 -30.50 5.42 1.68
N HIS A 141 -30.12 4.79 2.80
CA HIS A 141 -29.94 5.43 4.10
C HIS A 141 -28.89 6.54 4.09
N PHE A 142 -27.82 6.33 3.32
CA PHE A 142 -26.79 7.32 3.05
C PHE A 142 -26.37 7.21 1.59
N HIS A 143 -26.03 8.34 0.97
CA HIS A 143 -25.47 8.34 -0.38
C HIS A 143 -24.68 9.61 -0.65
N PHE A 144 -23.68 9.50 -1.51
CA PHE A 144 -23.11 10.68 -2.15
C PHE A 144 -24.02 11.10 -3.29
N HIS A 145 -24.55 12.31 -3.20
CA HIS A 145 -25.40 12.90 -4.23
C HIS A 145 -24.54 13.60 -5.27
N LEU A 146 -24.65 13.20 -6.53
CA LEU A 146 -23.81 13.63 -7.65
C LEU A 146 -24.64 14.46 -8.62
N SER A 147 -24.26 15.71 -8.87
CA SER A 147 -25.02 16.57 -9.80
C SER A 147 -24.95 16.05 -11.24
N LYS A 148 -23.75 15.70 -11.68
CA LYS A 148 -23.40 15.13 -12.99
C LYS A 148 -22.25 14.14 -12.82
N ALA A 149 -22.23 13.08 -13.60
CA ALA A 149 -21.10 12.16 -13.67
C ALA A 149 -20.92 11.61 -15.08
N ILE A 150 -19.70 11.22 -15.40
CA ILE A 150 -19.32 10.51 -16.62
C ILE A 150 -18.72 9.18 -16.16
N MET A 151 -19.35 8.09 -16.55
CA MET A 151 -18.85 6.74 -16.36
C MET A 151 -18.19 6.28 -17.66
N VAL A 152 -16.91 5.97 -17.59
CA VAL A 152 -16.15 5.34 -18.66
C VAL A 152 -16.02 3.86 -18.30
N PRO A 153 -16.69 2.95 -19.03
CA PRO A 153 -16.62 1.52 -18.74
C PRO A 153 -15.19 1.01 -18.61
N ASN A 154 -14.95 0.09 -17.68
CA ASN A 154 -13.64 -0.54 -17.43
C ASN A 154 -12.48 0.42 -17.08
N ASP A 155 -12.74 1.69 -16.74
CA ASP A 155 -11.69 2.68 -16.41
C ASP A 155 -12.04 3.43 -15.13
N LYS A 156 -12.99 4.37 -15.20
CA LYS A 156 -13.27 5.30 -14.10
C LYS A 156 -14.66 5.96 -14.19
N VAL A 157 -15.13 6.43 -13.05
CA VAL A 157 -16.24 7.37 -12.93
C VAL A 157 -15.70 8.72 -12.45
N VAL A 158 -15.98 9.76 -13.24
CA VAL A 158 -15.65 11.15 -12.89
C VAL A 158 -16.95 11.87 -12.60
N SER A 159 -17.08 12.44 -11.40
CA SER A 159 -18.23 13.25 -11.05
C SER A 159 -17.90 14.73 -10.97
N GLY A 160 -18.90 15.56 -11.25
CA GLY A 160 -18.89 16.96 -10.80
C GLY A 160 -19.07 17.06 -9.28
N PRO A 161 -19.50 18.22 -8.77
CA PRO A 161 -19.70 18.45 -7.35
C PRO A 161 -20.61 17.39 -6.72
N LEU A 162 -20.12 16.81 -5.62
CA LEU A 162 -20.83 15.82 -4.82
C LEU A 162 -20.87 16.19 -3.35
N TYR A 163 -21.89 15.71 -2.66
CA TYR A 163 -22.04 15.94 -1.23
C TYR A 163 -22.75 14.76 -0.57
N LEU A 164 -22.38 14.46 0.66
CA LEU A 164 -22.94 13.33 1.41
C LEU A 164 -24.32 13.70 1.96
N LYS A 165 -25.32 12.85 1.71
CA LYS A 165 -26.66 12.93 2.30
C LYS A 165 -26.93 11.70 3.16
N PHE A 166 -27.54 11.93 4.32
CA PHE A 166 -28.24 10.89 5.07
C PHE A 166 -29.73 11.02 4.78
N ARG A 167 -30.33 10.04 4.10
CA ARG A 167 -31.69 10.12 3.55
C ARG A 167 -31.88 11.42 2.75
N LYS A 168 -32.69 12.35 3.26
CA LYS A 168 -33.00 13.65 2.64
C LYS A 168 -32.17 14.81 3.21
N ILE A 169 -31.34 14.57 4.23
CA ILE A 169 -30.58 15.59 4.95
C ILE A 169 -29.16 15.70 4.36
N PRO A 170 -28.79 16.85 3.77
CA PRO A 170 -27.42 17.09 3.32
C PRO A 170 -26.50 17.35 4.51
N THR A 171 -25.28 16.82 4.43
CA THR A 171 -24.20 17.13 5.37
C THR A 171 -23.30 18.22 4.80
N PRO A 172 -22.50 18.91 5.64
CA PRO A 172 -21.49 19.87 5.18
C PRO A 172 -20.36 19.23 4.35
N LEU A 173 -20.25 17.90 4.33
CA LEU A 173 -19.22 17.19 3.59
C LEU A 173 -19.52 17.22 2.09
N ALA A 174 -18.85 18.14 1.39
CA ALA A 174 -18.93 18.31 -0.05
C ALA A 174 -17.54 18.28 -0.69
N LEU A 175 -17.46 17.76 -1.91
CA LEU A 175 -16.25 17.71 -2.72
C LEU A 175 -16.54 18.36 -4.09
N PRO A 176 -15.58 19.13 -4.65
CA PRO A 176 -15.78 19.81 -5.93
C PRO A 176 -15.88 18.83 -7.11
N PHE A 177 -15.26 17.65 -6.98
CA PHE A 177 -15.33 16.55 -7.93
C PHE A 177 -15.04 15.22 -7.21
N GLY A 178 -15.49 14.13 -7.81
CA GLY A 178 -15.22 12.76 -7.36
C GLY A 178 -14.51 11.99 -8.46
N TRP A 179 -13.52 11.20 -8.08
CA TRP A 179 -12.78 10.32 -8.98
C TRP A 179 -12.79 8.91 -8.42
N PHE A 180 -13.53 8.01 -9.07
CA PHE A 180 -13.72 6.63 -8.61
C PHE A 180 -13.22 5.67 -9.69
N PRO A 181 -12.10 4.97 -9.47
CA PRO A 181 -11.61 3.95 -10.39
C PRO A 181 -12.51 2.70 -10.33
N LEU A 182 -12.82 2.11 -11.49
CA LEU A 182 -13.64 0.87 -11.56
C LEU A 182 -12.78 -0.41 -11.51
N GLN A 183 -11.49 -0.33 -11.84
CA GLN A 183 -10.56 -1.48 -11.80
C GLN A 183 -9.79 -1.55 -10.48
N GLN A 184 -9.91 -2.67 -9.75
CA GLN A 184 -9.17 -2.93 -8.50
C GLN A 184 -7.67 -3.23 -8.71
N GLU A 185 -7.24 -3.64 -9.90
CA GLU A 185 -5.86 -4.12 -10.09
C GLU A 185 -4.80 -3.01 -10.10
N LYS A 186 -5.19 -1.76 -10.39
CA LYS A 186 -4.26 -0.64 -10.37
C LYS A 186 -4.40 0.09 -9.05
N LYS A 187 -3.33 0.08 -8.26
CA LYS A 187 -3.13 0.98 -7.11
C LYS A 187 -3.62 2.37 -7.53
N SER A 188 -4.72 2.82 -6.95
CA SER A 188 -5.35 4.07 -7.34
C SER A 188 -4.98 5.15 -6.34
N GLN A 189 -4.50 6.28 -6.84
CA GLN A 189 -4.32 7.48 -6.03
C GLN A 189 -5.65 7.88 -5.38
N GLY A 190 -5.64 8.35 -4.14
CA GLY A 190 -6.92 8.65 -3.50
C GLY A 190 -6.80 9.20 -2.10
N VAL A 191 -7.89 9.84 -1.67
CA VAL A 191 -8.07 10.26 -0.29
C VAL A 191 -8.38 9.02 0.55
N LEU A 192 -7.63 8.85 1.64
CA LEU A 192 -7.89 7.86 2.66
C LEU A 192 -8.85 8.47 3.68
N LEU A 193 -10.01 7.83 3.85
CA LEU A 193 -11.04 8.31 4.76
C LEU A 193 -10.61 8.10 6.22
N PRO A 194 -10.84 9.09 7.10
CA PRO A 194 -10.50 8.95 8.49
C PRO A 194 -11.46 8.01 9.22
N SER A 195 -10.96 7.43 10.30
CA SER A 195 -11.77 6.89 11.38
C SER A 195 -12.12 7.99 12.38
N TYR A 196 -13.30 7.90 13.00
CA TYR A 196 -13.71 8.80 14.07
C TYR A 196 -14.03 8.01 15.34
N GLY A 197 -13.89 8.64 16.49
CA GLY A 197 -14.16 8.01 17.78
C GLY A 197 -13.88 8.92 18.96
N ASP A 198 -13.90 8.36 20.16
CA ASP A 198 -13.58 9.03 21.41
C ASP A 198 -12.23 8.50 21.96
N GLY A 199 -11.27 9.41 22.14
CA GLY A 199 -9.94 9.14 22.67
C GLY A 199 -9.82 9.38 24.18
N GLY A 200 -10.94 9.49 24.90
CA GLY A 200 -10.98 9.70 26.34
C GLY A 200 -10.36 11.04 26.73
N ASN A 201 -9.23 11.01 27.44
CA ASN A 201 -8.52 12.23 27.90
C ASN A 201 -8.03 13.13 26.75
N LEU A 202 -7.96 12.61 25.52
CA LEU A 202 -7.59 13.36 24.32
C LEU A 202 -8.80 13.94 23.57
N GLY A 203 -10.02 13.59 24.00
CA GLY A 203 -11.28 13.94 23.35
C GLY A 203 -11.56 13.16 22.07
N PHE A 204 -12.59 13.60 21.35
CA PHE A 204 -12.95 13.04 20.04
C PHE A 204 -11.82 13.17 19.03
N PHE A 205 -11.72 12.22 18.11
CA PHE A 205 -10.67 12.21 17.10
C PHE A 205 -11.18 11.98 15.68
N LEU A 206 -10.40 12.47 14.72
CA LEU A 206 -10.37 12.04 13.33
C LEU A 206 -8.97 11.53 13.04
N LYS A 207 -8.84 10.23 12.80
CA LYS A 207 -7.57 9.52 12.67
C LYS A 207 -7.42 8.91 11.29
N ASP A 208 -6.21 8.84 10.77
CA ASP A 208 -5.87 8.26 9.45
C ASP A 208 -6.49 9.01 8.25
N LEU A 209 -6.81 10.30 8.40
CA LEU A 209 -7.13 11.13 7.23
C LEU A 209 -5.87 11.26 6.38
N GLY A 210 -5.94 10.94 5.10
CA GLY A 210 -4.72 11.01 4.30
C GLY A 210 -4.88 10.97 2.81
N TYR A 211 -3.74 10.90 2.14
CA TYR A 211 -3.65 10.80 0.70
C TYR A 211 -2.64 9.71 0.31
N TYR A 212 -3.07 8.80 -0.55
CA TYR A 212 -2.27 7.72 -1.09
C TYR A 212 -1.89 8.02 -2.54
N VAL A 213 -0.61 7.85 -2.86
CA VAL A 213 -0.06 8.04 -4.20
C VAL A 213 0.80 6.82 -4.57
N PRO A 214 0.39 6.03 -5.58
CA PRO A 214 1.27 5.07 -6.22
C PRO A 214 2.27 5.83 -7.10
N ILE A 215 3.57 5.57 -6.89
CA ILE A 215 4.66 6.22 -7.63
C ILE A 215 5.25 5.18 -8.59
N GLY A 216 4.73 5.14 -9.81
CA GLY A 216 5.05 4.08 -10.77
C GLY A 216 4.58 2.71 -10.30
N GLU A 217 5.23 1.65 -10.79
CA GLU A 217 4.82 0.26 -10.49
C GLU A 217 5.40 -0.28 -9.19
N HIS A 218 6.53 0.27 -8.75
CA HIS A 218 7.35 -0.34 -7.69
C HIS A 218 7.33 0.43 -6.37
N TRP A 219 6.79 1.65 -6.34
CA TRP A 219 6.82 2.51 -5.16
C TRP A 219 5.41 3.01 -4.83
N ASP A 220 5.14 3.24 -3.55
CA ASP A 220 3.99 4.00 -3.10
C ASP A 220 4.36 4.95 -1.97
N ALA A 221 3.52 5.96 -1.77
CA ALA A 221 3.61 6.90 -0.68
C ALA A 221 2.21 7.13 -0.10
N LYS A 222 2.14 7.26 1.22
CA LYS A 222 0.94 7.69 1.95
C LYS A 222 1.31 8.73 2.98
N LEU A 223 0.54 9.81 3.00
CA LEU A 223 0.59 10.82 4.06
C LEU A 223 -0.70 10.73 4.85
N LEU A 224 -0.60 10.52 6.16
CA LEU A 224 -1.72 10.42 7.09
C LEU A 224 -1.59 11.49 8.16
N ALA A 225 -2.73 11.97 8.65
CA ALA A 225 -2.84 12.91 9.74
C ALA A 225 -3.94 12.49 10.72
N ASP A 226 -3.69 12.73 12.00
CA ASP A 226 -4.67 12.58 13.07
C ASP A 226 -4.87 13.91 13.76
N ILE A 227 -6.12 14.21 14.11
CA ILE A 227 -6.50 15.41 14.84
C ILE A 227 -7.44 14.99 15.98
N TYR A 228 -7.15 15.48 17.18
CA TYR A 228 -7.94 15.26 18.39
C TYR A 228 -8.50 16.59 18.88
N THR A 229 -9.74 16.61 19.37
CA THR A 229 -10.37 17.83 19.91
C THR A 229 -9.65 18.34 21.17
N GLY A 230 -8.97 17.46 21.91
CA GLY A 230 -8.07 17.81 22.99
C GLY A 230 -6.78 18.52 22.56
N GLY A 231 -6.59 18.79 21.26
CA GLY A 231 -5.47 19.55 20.69
C GLY A 231 -4.21 18.74 20.41
N SER A 232 -4.29 17.41 20.52
CA SER A 232 -3.24 16.49 20.08
C SER A 232 -3.35 16.22 18.59
N TRP A 233 -2.22 15.96 17.94
CA TRP A 233 -2.18 15.66 16.52
C TRP A 233 -1.00 14.78 16.16
N ALA A 234 -1.11 14.05 15.05
CA ALA A 234 -0.03 13.25 14.49
C ALA A 234 0.03 13.39 12.97
N VAL A 235 1.22 13.23 12.41
CA VAL A 235 1.47 13.13 10.97
C VAL A 235 2.34 11.90 10.73
N ARG A 236 1.95 11.08 9.76
CA ARG A 236 2.70 9.88 9.36
C ARG A 236 2.94 9.89 7.85
N LEU A 237 4.20 9.75 7.46
CA LEU A 237 4.60 9.48 6.10
C LEU A 237 5.02 8.02 6.01
N GLY A 238 4.37 7.25 5.15
CA GLY A 238 4.75 5.87 4.85
C GLY A 238 5.05 5.73 3.37
N SER A 239 6.08 4.98 3.02
CA SER A 239 6.41 4.63 1.64
C SER A 239 6.92 3.21 1.56
N ASN A 240 6.36 2.42 0.66
CA ASN A 240 6.85 1.07 0.38
C ASN A 240 7.44 1.03 -1.01
N TYR A 241 8.50 0.23 -1.16
CA TYR A 241 9.08 -0.07 -2.45
C TYR A 241 9.33 -1.57 -2.59
N ASN A 242 9.01 -2.10 -3.76
CA ASN A 242 9.23 -3.49 -4.10
C ASN A 242 9.61 -3.59 -5.57
N HIS A 243 10.90 -3.81 -5.83
CA HIS A 243 11.41 -4.11 -7.15
C HIS A 243 11.85 -5.56 -7.22
N ARG A 244 11.13 -6.34 -8.01
CA ARG A 244 11.38 -7.78 -8.19
C ARG A 244 12.83 -8.00 -8.62
N TYR A 245 13.51 -8.95 -7.98
CA TYR A 245 14.92 -9.28 -8.23
C TYR A 245 15.96 -8.18 -7.96
N ARG A 246 15.59 -7.08 -7.28
CA ARG A 246 16.57 -6.05 -6.84
C ARG A 246 16.50 -5.80 -5.35
N ASN A 247 15.39 -5.26 -4.86
CA ASN A 247 15.25 -4.87 -3.46
C ASN A 247 13.77 -4.67 -3.08
N LYS A 248 13.52 -4.79 -1.78
CA LYS A 248 12.22 -4.47 -1.18
C LYS A 248 12.41 -3.85 0.19
N GLY A 249 11.45 -3.04 0.60
CA GLY A 249 11.46 -2.44 1.91
C GLY A 249 10.36 -1.40 2.09
N GLY A 250 10.38 -0.79 3.27
CA GLY A 250 9.43 0.24 3.64
C GLY A 250 10.08 1.28 4.54
N PHE A 251 9.68 2.52 4.36
CA PHE A 251 10.13 3.68 5.12
C PHE A 251 8.91 4.33 5.77
N ASN A 252 8.93 4.50 7.08
CA ASN A 252 7.86 5.13 7.82
C ASN A 252 8.45 6.16 8.79
N VAL A 253 7.91 7.37 8.76
CA VAL A 253 8.24 8.45 9.68
C VAL A 253 6.95 8.92 10.30
N SER A 254 6.92 8.99 11.62
CA SER A 254 5.80 9.54 12.38
C SER A 254 6.29 10.66 13.26
N PHE A 255 5.55 11.76 13.27
CA PHE A 255 5.68 12.81 14.26
C PHE A 255 4.34 13.00 14.93
N GLN A 256 4.34 13.20 16.24
CA GLN A 256 3.12 13.47 16.98
C GLN A 256 3.40 14.45 18.11
N ARG A 257 2.36 15.20 18.45
CA ARG A 257 2.33 16.10 19.59
C ARG A 257 1.13 15.74 20.43
N GLN A 258 1.40 15.22 21.62
CA GLN A 258 0.39 14.91 22.61
C GLN A 258 0.31 16.06 23.62
N ARG A 259 -0.92 16.54 23.82
CA ARG A 259 -1.26 17.54 24.84
C ARG A 259 -2.07 16.86 25.93
N GLN A 260 -1.60 16.96 27.17
CA GLN A 260 -2.33 16.54 28.36
C GLN A 260 -2.76 17.79 29.13
N GLY A 261 -4.05 17.87 29.47
CA GLY A 261 -4.64 19.02 30.17
C GLY A 261 -4.84 20.26 29.28
N PHE A 262 -5.31 21.34 29.91
CA PHE A 262 -5.55 22.63 29.26
C PHE A 262 -4.44 23.61 29.62
N ALA A 263 -4.15 24.56 28.73
CA ALA A 263 -3.17 25.61 29.02
C ALA A 263 -3.60 26.36 30.30
N GLY A 264 -2.70 26.45 31.28
CA GLY A 264 -2.96 27.12 32.57
C GLY A 264 -3.54 26.24 33.67
N THR A 265 -3.88 24.97 33.42
CA THR A 265 -4.30 24.04 34.49
C THR A 265 -3.11 23.32 35.14
N PRO A 266 -3.14 23.03 36.45
CA PRO A 266 -2.18 22.12 37.08
C PRO A 266 -2.18 20.77 36.34
N GLY A 267 -1.01 20.33 35.87
CA GLY A 267 -0.89 19.10 35.07
C GLY A 267 -0.86 19.28 33.54
N PHE A 268 -0.79 20.52 33.04
CA PHE A 268 -0.53 20.77 31.62
C PHE A 268 0.84 20.21 31.21
N ALA A 269 0.84 19.30 30.23
CA ALA A 269 2.05 18.74 29.65
C ALA A 269 1.96 18.65 28.13
N LEU A 270 3.09 18.89 27.47
CA LEU A 270 3.27 18.74 26.04
C LEU A 270 4.39 17.73 25.79
N ALA A 271 4.07 16.66 25.06
CA ALA A 271 5.03 15.66 24.64
C ALA A 271 5.12 15.65 23.12
N ASN A 272 6.31 15.87 22.58
CA ASN A 272 6.60 15.72 21.16
C ASN A 272 7.36 14.43 20.97
N ASN A 273 6.84 13.53 20.14
CA ASN A 273 7.47 12.26 19.86
C ASN A 273 7.63 12.10 18.35
N PHE A 274 8.83 11.72 17.92
CA PHE A 274 9.08 11.31 16.55
C PHE A 274 9.56 9.87 16.52
N PHE A 275 9.35 9.21 15.41
CA PHE A 275 9.80 7.84 15.23
C PHE A 275 10.04 7.53 13.75
N VAL A 276 11.13 6.82 13.50
CA VAL A 276 11.60 6.44 12.17
C VAL A 276 11.75 4.92 12.12
N ARG A 277 11.08 4.31 11.15
CA ARG A 277 11.21 2.90 10.81
C ARG A 277 11.65 2.76 9.38
N TRP A 278 12.74 2.05 9.15
CA TRP A 278 13.18 1.73 7.81
C TRP A 278 13.60 0.27 7.72
N THR A 279 12.98 -0.45 6.80
CA THR A 279 13.38 -1.80 6.43
C THR A 279 13.88 -1.79 5.00
N HIS A 280 14.99 -2.49 4.76
CA HIS A 280 15.54 -2.71 3.44
C HIS A 280 16.12 -4.12 3.33
N ASN A 281 15.75 -4.83 2.29
CA ASN A 281 16.32 -6.12 1.95
C ASN A 281 16.67 -6.16 0.46
N GLN A 282 17.95 -6.27 0.16
CA GLN A 282 18.42 -6.50 -1.19
C GLN A 282 18.27 -7.99 -1.57
N ASP A 283 17.76 -8.26 -2.77
CA ASP A 283 17.72 -9.62 -3.32
C ASP A 283 19.16 -10.11 -3.56
N PRO A 284 19.59 -11.25 -3.00
CA PRO A 284 20.93 -11.78 -3.23
C PRO A 284 21.22 -12.10 -4.71
N ARG A 285 20.19 -12.30 -5.55
CA ARG A 285 20.36 -12.48 -7.00
C ARG A 285 20.75 -11.18 -7.71
N ALA A 286 20.43 -10.02 -7.15
CA ALA A 286 20.73 -8.72 -7.76
C ALA A 286 22.23 -8.42 -7.76
N ARG A 287 22.92 -8.77 -6.67
CA ARG A 287 24.37 -8.65 -6.52
C ARG A 287 24.92 -9.81 -5.66
N PRO A 288 25.38 -10.91 -6.27
CA PRO A 288 25.83 -12.10 -5.55
C PRO A 288 26.98 -11.87 -4.55
N ASN A 289 27.81 -10.86 -4.82
CA ASN A 289 29.01 -10.54 -4.04
C ASN A 289 28.82 -9.36 -3.07
N SER A 290 27.62 -8.78 -3.00
CA SER A 290 27.34 -7.61 -2.17
C SER A 290 25.89 -7.63 -1.71
N ARG A 291 25.67 -7.69 -0.39
CA ARG A 291 24.33 -7.65 0.19
C ARG A 291 24.20 -6.51 1.19
N PHE A 292 23.27 -5.61 0.91
CA PHE A 292 22.87 -4.55 1.81
C PHE A 292 21.54 -4.89 2.51
N SER A 293 21.48 -4.68 3.82
CA SER A 293 20.28 -4.84 4.63
C SER A 293 20.19 -3.74 5.67
N ALA A 294 18.97 -3.28 5.95
CA ALA A 294 18.72 -2.31 7.00
C ALA A 294 17.43 -2.66 7.76
N SER A 295 17.48 -2.49 9.07
CA SER A 295 16.36 -2.55 10.00
C SER A 295 16.57 -1.46 11.02
N VAL A 296 16.05 -0.27 10.74
CA VAL A 296 16.15 0.91 11.60
C VAL A 296 14.84 1.09 12.34
N ASN A 297 14.96 1.29 13.65
CA ASN A 297 13.93 1.55 14.63
C ASN A 297 14.52 2.56 15.62
N PHE A 298 14.25 3.85 15.40
CA PHE A 298 14.85 4.96 16.15
C PHE A 298 13.83 6.08 16.35
N GLY A 299 13.86 6.73 17.51
CA GLY A 299 13.00 7.87 17.79
C GLY A 299 13.06 8.33 19.23
N SER A 300 12.09 9.15 19.61
CA SER A 300 11.94 9.65 20.98
C SER A 300 11.74 8.49 21.96
N SER A 301 12.42 8.52 23.11
CA SER A 301 12.30 7.52 24.19
C SER A 301 10.85 7.34 24.65
N GLY A 302 10.07 8.41 24.73
CA GLY A 302 8.64 8.36 25.07
C GLY A 302 7.74 7.73 23.99
N ASN A 303 8.23 7.43 22.78
CA ASN A 303 7.36 7.11 21.65
C ASN A 303 6.46 5.90 21.89
N PHE A 304 6.93 4.78 22.45
CA PHE A 304 6.08 3.58 22.59
C PHE A 304 5.01 3.70 23.67
N GLN A 305 5.28 4.46 24.73
CA GLN A 305 4.32 4.68 25.83
C GLN A 305 3.35 5.84 25.54
N GLN A 306 3.76 6.79 24.72
CA GLN A 306 3.00 8.02 24.43
C GLN A 306 2.51 8.06 22.98
N ASN A 307 2.65 6.99 22.20
CA ASN A 307 2.11 6.94 20.84
C ASN A 307 0.59 6.98 20.87
N LEU A 308 -0.01 7.87 20.09
CA LEU A 308 -1.45 7.90 19.86
C LEU A 308 -1.96 6.64 19.13
N ASN A 309 -1.05 5.86 18.54
CA ASN A 309 -1.31 4.71 17.69
C ASN A 309 -0.46 3.47 18.05
N SER A 310 0.08 3.36 19.26
CA SER A 310 0.90 2.21 19.64
C SER A 310 0.05 0.95 19.75
N SER A 311 0.59 -0.14 19.22
CA SER A 311 0.11 -1.49 19.53
C SER A 311 0.45 -1.87 20.97
N GLN A 312 -0.23 -2.89 21.50
CA GLN A 312 0.01 -3.39 22.86
C GLN A 312 1.43 -3.94 23.00
N GLU A 313 1.95 -4.59 21.96
CA GLU A 313 3.31 -5.11 21.89
C GLU A 313 4.36 -4.00 21.88
N GLU A 314 4.12 -2.90 21.16
CA GLU A 314 5.00 -1.73 21.18
C GLU A 314 5.03 -1.10 22.56
N TYR A 315 3.87 -0.92 23.21
CA TYR A 315 3.79 -0.32 24.54
C TYR A 315 4.61 -1.07 25.60
N LEU A 316 4.69 -2.41 25.49
CA LEU A 316 5.46 -3.27 26.40
C LEU A 316 6.96 -3.33 26.07
N SER A 317 7.37 -2.83 24.90
CA SER A 317 8.77 -2.85 24.48
C SER A 317 9.52 -1.63 25.02
N ASN A 318 10.64 -1.90 25.70
CA ASN A 318 11.47 -0.86 26.31
C ASN A 318 12.78 -0.62 25.55
N THR A 319 12.95 -1.20 24.35
CA THR A 319 14.22 -1.14 23.63
C THR A 319 14.02 -0.89 22.14
N PHE A 320 14.71 0.14 21.61
CA PHE A 320 14.74 0.43 20.19
C PHE A 320 16.09 -0.02 19.63
N GLN A 321 16.05 -0.94 18.67
CA GLN A 321 17.24 -1.49 18.04
C GLN A 321 17.24 -1.16 16.55
N SER A 322 18.35 -0.58 16.09
CA SER A 322 18.60 -0.29 14.70
C SER A 322 19.86 -1.01 14.25
N SER A 323 19.83 -1.52 13.03
CA SER A 323 20.96 -2.24 12.47
C SER A 323 21.00 -2.03 10.95
N VAL A 324 22.14 -1.56 10.46
CA VAL A 324 22.43 -1.44 9.03
C VAL A 324 23.67 -2.29 8.75
N GLN A 325 23.62 -3.14 7.74
CA GLN A 325 24.74 -4.02 7.37
C GLN A 325 24.96 -4.03 5.87
N TRP A 326 26.23 -4.05 5.52
CA TRP A 326 26.69 -4.27 4.17
C TRP A 326 27.74 -5.37 4.16
N ASN A 327 27.39 -6.50 3.55
CA ASN A 327 28.25 -7.65 3.39
C ASN A 327 28.86 -7.65 1.99
N LEU A 328 30.17 -7.73 1.92
CA LEU A 328 30.98 -7.74 0.71
C LEU A 328 31.78 -9.03 0.66
N LYS A 329 31.75 -9.71 -0.48
CA LYS A 329 32.60 -10.87 -0.77
C LYS A 329 33.49 -10.51 -1.94
N VAL A 330 34.81 -10.65 -1.78
CA VAL A 330 35.74 -10.34 -2.85
C VAL A 330 35.81 -11.53 -3.81
N PRO A 331 35.42 -11.40 -5.09
CA PRO A 331 35.49 -12.50 -6.04
C PRO A 331 36.92 -13.01 -6.18
N ARG A 332 37.10 -14.33 -6.32
CA ARG A 332 38.42 -14.98 -6.48
C ARG A 332 39.40 -14.71 -5.33
N SER A 333 38.89 -14.37 -4.15
CA SER A 333 39.67 -14.09 -2.95
C SER A 333 39.02 -14.77 -1.74
N PRO A 334 39.80 -15.22 -0.74
CA PRO A 334 39.24 -15.78 0.49
C PRO A 334 38.67 -14.70 1.43
N PHE A 335 38.79 -13.42 1.08
CA PHE A 335 38.37 -12.31 1.93
C PHE A 335 36.89 -11.94 1.75
N SER A 336 36.26 -11.68 2.89
CA SER A 336 34.93 -11.08 3.02
C SER A 336 35.01 -9.93 4.00
N ALA A 337 34.16 -8.93 3.82
CA ALA A 337 34.07 -7.78 4.69
C ALA A 337 32.60 -7.51 5.04
N THR A 338 32.35 -7.15 6.28
CA THR A 338 31.04 -6.71 6.77
C THR A 338 31.23 -5.35 7.40
N VAL A 339 30.56 -4.34 6.85
CA VAL A 339 30.43 -3.02 7.47
C VAL A 339 29.06 -2.97 8.12
N SER A 340 29.01 -2.55 9.38
CA SER A 340 27.75 -2.43 10.10
C SER A 340 27.69 -1.18 10.96
N ALA A 341 26.47 -0.68 11.12
CA ALA A 341 26.11 0.32 12.12
C ALA A 341 25.03 -0.30 13.00
N ARG A 342 25.19 -0.18 14.32
CA ARG A 342 24.23 -0.72 15.30
C ARG A 342 23.86 0.39 16.27
N HIS A 343 22.59 0.48 16.60
CA HIS A 343 22.08 1.38 17.62
C HIS A 343 21.15 0.61 18.54
N SER A 344 21.28 0.83 19.84
CA SER A 344 20.41 0.29 20.87
C SER A 344 20.08 1.40 21.85
N GLN A 345 18.79 1.65 22.08
CA GLN A 345 18.31 2.65 23.02
C GLN A 345 17.33 2.00 23.99
N ASN A 346 17.46 2.32 25.27
CA ASN A 346 16.47 1.96 26.28
C ASN A 346 15.50 3.13 26.49
N SER A 347 14.21 2.92 26.26
CA SER A 347 13.19 3.98 26.34
C SER A 347 12.94 4.46 27.77
N ASN A 348 13.26 3.66 28.79
CA ASN A 348 13.05 4.03 30.20
C ASN A 348 14.19 4.87 30.75
N THR A 349 15.43 4.53 30.42
CA THR A 349 16.62 5.26 30.92
C THR A 349 17.08 6.37 29.98
N GLY A 350 16.63 6.36 28.72
CA GLY A 350 17.10 7.27 27.68
C GLY A 350 18.54 6.99 27.24
N ASN A 351 19.19 5.93 27.74
CA ASN A 351 20.57 5.62 27.37
C ASN A 351 20.63 5.06 25.94
N VAL A 352 21.53 5.62 25.14
CA VAL A 352 21.74 5.26 23.73
C VAL A 352 23.16 4.73 23.58
N GLN A 353 23.26 3.52 23.04
CA GLN A 353 24.50 2.91 22.60
C GLN A 353 24.52 2.88 21.07
N LEU A 354 25.51 3.54 20.48
CA LEU A 354 25.71 3.63 19.04
C LEU A 354 27.07 3.05 18.68
N THR A 355 27.09 1.94 17.94
CA THR A 355 28.31 1.34 17.41
C THR A 355 28.40 1.61 15.92
N VAL A 356 29.16 2.62 15.52
CA VAL A 356 29.35 3.01 14.11
C VAL A 356 30.70 3.70 13.89
N PRO A 357 31.47 3.30 12.85
CA PRO A 357 31.35 2.07 12.09
C PRO A 357 31.88 0.84 12.86
N SER A 358 31.28 -0.32 12.61
CA SER A 358 31.85 -1.64 12.93
C SER A 358 32.23 -2.34 11.63
N LEU A 359 33.52 -2.57 11.42
CA LEU A 359 34.08 -3.24 10.25
C LEU A 359 34.65 -4.60 10.67
N SER A 360 34.18 -5.67 10.05
CA SER A 360 34.73 -7.01 10.22
C SER A 360 35.26 -7.52 8.88
N VAL A 361 36.54 -7.88 8.83
CA VAL A 361 37.17 -8.53 7.67
C VAL A 361 37.51 -9.95 8.05
N ASN A 362 37.06 -10.92 7.26
CA ASN A 362 37.27 -12.33 7.51
C ASN A 362 37.87 -13.01 6.28
N MET A 363 38.97 -13.73 6.49
CA MET A 363 39.58 -14.63 5.51
C MET A 363 39.11 -16.06 5.76
N GLN A 364 38.41 -16.64 4.79
CA GLN A 364 38.03 -18.04 4.82
C GLN A 364 39.28 -18.93 4.90
N ARG A 365 39.15 -20.06 5.59
CA ARG A 365 40.22 -21.06 5.75
C ARG A 365 40.85 -21.37 4.39
N THR A 366 42.14 -21.06 4.28
CA THR A 366 42.93 -21.24 3.05
C THR A 366 44.22 -21.97 3.41
N THR A 367 44.65 -22.92 2.57
CA THR A 367 45.93 -23.61 2.78
C THR A 367 47.08 -22.66 2.57
N LEU A 368 48.20 -22.89 3.26
CA LEU A 368 49.36 -22.02 3.16
C LEU A 368 49.91 -22.04 1.72
N ALA A 369 49.93 -23.21 1.07
CA ALA A 369 50.28 -23.34 -0.35
C ALA A 369 49.45 -22.41 -1.25
N LYS A 370 48.12 -22.40 -1.08
CA LYS A 370 47.22 -21.53 -1.86
C LYS A 370 47.40 -20.05 -1.52
N LEU A 371 47.70 -19.71 -0.27
CA LEU A 371 47.93 -18.33 0.16
C LEU A 371 49.20 -17.73 -0.47
N VAL A 372 50.25 -18.53 -0.65
CA VAL A 372 51.51 -18.11 -1.29
C VAL A 372 51.54 -18.34 -2.81
N GLY A 373 50.44 -18.79 -3.41
CA GLY A 373 50.32 -18.99 -4.85
C GLY A 373 51.01 -20.24 -5.41
N LEU A 374 51.23 -21.27 -4.57
CA LEU A 374 51.74 -22.57 -5.01
C LEU A 374 50.59 -23.48 -5.44
N ASP A 375 50.81 -24.27 -6.50
CA ASP A 375 49.90 -25.33 -6.91
C ASP A 375 49.82 -26.42 -5.85
N ALA A 376 48.61 -26.96 -5.66
CA ALA A 376 48.37 -28.05 -4.72
C ALA A 376 49.23 -29.27 -5.08
N GLY A 377 49.88 -29.86 -4.08
CA GLY A 377 50.74 -31.04 -4.25
C GLY A 377 52.22 -30.71 -4.53
N ARG A 378 52.58 -29.45 -4.79
CA ARG A 378 53.99 -29.06 -5.01
C ARG A 378 54.82 -29.13 -3.71
N VAL A 379 54.18 -28.87 -2.57
CA VAL A 379 54.76 -29.05 -1.23
C VAL A 379 53.67 -29.59 -0.29
N THR A 380 53.66 -30.91 -0.09
CA THR A 380 52.64 -31.62 0.70
C THR A 380 52.51 -31.14 2.15
N LEU A 381 53.60 -30.63 2.74
CA LEU A 381 53.58 -30.04 4.08
C LEU A 381 52.75 -28.76 4.13
N LEU A 382 52.84 -27.90 3.10
CA LEU A 382 52.12 -26.61 3.03
C LEU A 382 50.64 -26.79 2.68
N ASP A 383 50.27 -27.92 2.07
CA ASP A 383 48.88 -28.27 1.79
C ASP A 383 48.10 -28.67 3.05
N ASN A 384 48.79 -29.24 4.04
CA ASN A 384 48.20 -29.65 5.31
C ASN A 384 48.06 -28.50 6.32
N VAL A 385 48.76 -27.38 6.11
CA VAL A 385 48.70 -26.20 6.96
C VAL A 385 47.63 -25.23 6.44
N ALA A 386 46.63 -24.94 7.27
CA ALA A 386 45.58 -24.01 6.97
C ALA A 386 45.66 -22.75 7.86
N VAL A 387 45.38 -21.60 7.25
CA VAL A 387 45.38 -20.29 7.91
C VAL A 387 43.98 -19.68 7.81
N THR A 388 43.52 -19.11 8.92
CA THR A 388 42.34 -18.24 8.98
C THR A 388 42.73 -16.91 9.62
N TYR A 389 42.18 -15.82 9.12
CA TYR A 389 42.42 -14.48 9.65
C TYR A 389 41.09 -13.75 9.82
N SER A 390 40.93 -13.04 10.93
CA SER A 390 39.80 -12.12 11.14
C SER A 390 40.29 -10.84 11.78
N SER A 391 39.79 -9.71 11.28
CA SER A 391 40.01 -8.37 11.81
C SER A 391 38.67 -7.76 12.16
N GLN A 392 38.57 -7.11 13.32
CA GLN A 392 37.38 -6.39 13.75
C GLN A 392 37.76 -5.02 14.27
N MET A 393 37.23 -3.97 13.66
CA MET A 393 37.36 -2.59 14.09
C MET A 393 36.00 -2.09 14.52
N GLU A 394 35.89 -1.55 15.73
CA GLU A 394 34.63 -1.00 16.23
C GLU A 394 34.85 0.37 16.86
N ASN A 395 33.89 1.26 16.63
CA ASN A 395 33.75 2.52 17.34
C ASN A 395 32.38 2.49 18.03
N SER A 396 32.36 2.74 19.33
CA SER A 396 31.16 2.70 20.15
C SER A 396 31.05 3.97 20.99
N VAL A 397 29.87 4.54 21.02
CA VAL A 397 29.50 5.71 21.82
C VAL A 397 28.35 5.31 22.71
N GLU A 398 28.44 5.65 23.99
CA GLU A 398 27.35 5.49 24.94
C GLU A 398 27.08 6.84 25.61
N ALA A 399 25.87 7.36 25.43
CA ALA A 399 25.43 8.62 26.02
C ALA A 399 23.89 8.67 26.14
N PRO A 400 23.35 9.53 27.00
CA PRO A 400 21.91 9.81 27.03
C PRO A 400 21.40 10.38 25.69
N ASP A 401 20.15 10.09 25.34
CA ASP A 401 19.48 10.58 24.13
C ASP A 401 19.49 12.11 23.99
N SER A 402 19.51 12.84 25.10
CA SER A 402 19.64 14.30 25.15
C SER A 402 20.94 14.82 24.53
N VAL A 403 22.05 14.10 24.70
CA VAL A 403 23.36 14.46 24.13
C VAL A 403 23.32 14.31 22.60
N PHE A 404 22.71 13.22 22.11
CA PHE A 404 22.51 13.01 20.68
C PHE A 404 21.53 14.03 20.07
N GLY A 405 20.45 14.36 20.79
CA GLY A 405 19.47 15.36 20.36
C GLY A 405 20.03 16.78 20.31
N ALA A 406 20.92 17.12 21.23
CA ALA A 406 21.63 18.41 21.26
C ALA A 406 22.80 18.49 20.27
N LEU A 407 23.17 17.37 19.63
CA LEU A 407 24.37 17.25 18.79
C LEU A 407 25.66 17.64 19.54
N ASP A 408 25.71 17.37 20.86
CA ASP A 408 26.87 17.67 21.70
C ASP A 408 27.89 16.53 21.60
N PHE A 409 28.68 16.57 20.53
CA PHE A 409 29.73 15.59 20.28
C PHE A 409 30.88 15.66 21.30
N ALA A 410 31.05 16.78 22.02
CA ALA A 410 32.12 16.93 23.01
C ALA A 410 31.82 16.14 24.29
N ALA A 411 30.53 15.99 24.65
CA ALA A 411 30.09 15.16 25.77
C ALA A 411 30.08 13.65 25.46
N MET A 412 30.27 13.24 24.20
CA MET A 412 30.25 11.85 23.78
C MET A 412 31.62 11.19 24.00
N LYS A 413 31.69 10.17 24.86
CA LYS A 413 32.89 9.34 25.01
C LYS A 413 32.90 8.26 23.94
N ILE A 414 33.78 8.42 22.95
CA ILE A 414 34.01 7.44 21.89
C ILE A 414 35.02 6.41 22.39
N ARG A 415 34.63 5.13 22.38
CA ARG A 415 35.52 4.00 22.59
C ARG A 415 35.78 3.33 21.25
N ASN A 416 37.04 3.18 20.89
CA ASN A 416 37.44 2.56 19.64
C ASN A 416 38.55 1.52 19.85
N GLY A 417 38.50 0.46 19.05
CA GLY A 417 39.50 -0.60 19.14
C GLY A 417 39.54 -1.46 17.90
N LEU A 418 40.67 -2.13 17.72
CA LEU A 418 40.96 -3.05 16.65
C LEU A 418 41.38 -4.39 17.24
N LYS A 419 40.83 -5.48 16.69
CA LYS A 419 41.17 -6.84 17.09
C LYS A 419 41.59 -7.63 15.87
N HIS A 420 42.81 -8.15 15.91
CA HIS A 420 43.31 -9.10 14.91
C HIS A 420 43.38 -10.49 15.51
N LYS A 421 42.95 -11.48 14.74
CA LYS A 421 43.07 -12.89 15.12
C LYS A 421 43.58 -13.69 13.94
N VAL A 422 44.69 -14.38 14.14
CA VAL A 422 45.27 -15.34 13.20
C VAL A 422 45.21 -16.71 13.84
N LYS A 423 44.64 -17.69 13.15
CA LYS A 423 44.69 -19.09 13.57
C LYS A 423 45.32 -19.92 12.46
N VAL A 424 46.33 -20.69 12.83
CA VAL A 424 47.01 -21.66 11.98
C VAL A 424 46.71 -23.03 12.54
N SER A 425 46.33 -23.97 11.68
CA SER A 425 46.06 -25.34 12.08
C SER A 425 46.58 -26.29 11.02
N SER A 426 47.29 -27.33 11.43
CA SER A 426 47.65 -28.44 10.56
C SER A 426 46.86 -29.68 10.96
N SER A 427 46.66 -30.60 10.03
CA SER A 427 46.13 -31.94 10.34
C SER A 427 46.89 -32.97 9.53
N SER A 428 47.45 -33.97 10.21
CA SER A 428 48.14 -35.09 9.58
C SER A 428 47.73 -36.39 10.28
N SER A 429 47.43 -37.42 9.50
CA SER A 429 47.17 -38.77 10.02
C SER A 429 48.41 -39.64 9.81
N LEU A 430 48.87 -40.27 10.89
CA LEU A 430 49.93 -41.26 10.89
C LEU A 430 49.32 -42.62 11.29
N GLY A 431 48.85 -43.38 10.30
CA GLY A 431 48.14 -44.63 10.54
C GLY A 431 46.83 -44.43 11.29
N PHE A 432 46.73 -45.00 12.50
CA PHE A 432 45.56 -44.88 13.39
C PHE A 432 45.59 -43.65 14.30
N VAL A 433 46.67 -42.86 14.28
CA VAL A 433 46.81 -41.65 15.11
C VAL A 433 46.68 -40.40 14.24
N SER A 434 45.83 -39.46 14.64
CA SER A 434 45.69 -38.15 14.00
C SER A 434 46.31 -37.06 14.87
N ILE A 435 47.21 -36.26 14.30
CA ILE A 435 47.87 -35.13 14.97
C ILE A 435 47.40 -33.85 14.31
N ALA A 436 46.79 -32.95 15.09
CA ALA A 436 46.25 -31.69 14.60
C ALA A 436 46.75 -30.49 15.43
N PRO A 437 48.01 -30.05 15.24
CA PRO A 437 48.54 -28.92 15.99
C PRO A 437 47.81 -27.64 15.57
N SER A 438 47.55 -26.77 16.53
CA SER A 438 46.92 -25.47 16.27
C SER A 438 47.61 -24.35 17.04
N PHE A 439 47.74 -23.21 16.39
CA PHE A 439 48.29 -21.97 16.93
C PHE A 439 47.26 -20.87 16.74
N SER A 440 47.04 -20.06 17.77
CA SER A 440 46.16 -18.89 17.72
C SER A 440 46.87 -17.69 18.28
N TYR A 441 46.91 -16.61 17.50
CA TYR A 441 47.42 -15.31 17.91
C TYR A 441 46.26 -14.31 17.94
N ASN A 442 46.14 -13.56 19.02
CA ASN A 442 45.19 -12.46 19.15
C ASN A 442 45.96 -11.19 19.50
N GLN A 443 45.68 -10.11 18.79
CA GLN A 443 46.17 -8.77 19.07
C GLN A 443 44.98 -7.84 19.29
N TYR A 444 45.09 -6.96 20.27
CA TYR A 444 44.09 -5.95 20.62
C TYR A 444 44.80 -4.60 20.64
N ASP A 445 44.33 -3.67 19.82
CA ASP A 445 44.82 -2.30 19.79
C ASP A 445 43.69 -1.38 20.29
N SER A 446 43.94 -0.65 21.36
CA SER A 446 43.07 0.41 21.88
C SER A 446 43.68 1.76 21.51
N PHE A 447 42.86 2.70 21.05
CA PHE A 447 43.32 4.03 20.63
C PHE A 447 42.98 5.13 21.65
N GLU A 448 42.51 4.74 22.85
CA GLU A 448 42.27 5.69 23.94
C GLU A 448 43.61 6.28 24.42
N ALA A 449 43.70 7.61 24.48
CA ALA A 449 44.85 8.27 25.08
C ALA A 449 44.86 7.98 26.58
N LEU A 450 45.86 7.24 27.05
CA LEU A 450 46.14 7.14 28.48
C LEU A 450 46.62 8.50 28.95
N ASP A 451 45.73 9.29 29.55
CA ASP A 451 46.10 10.57 30.18
C ASP A 451 46.86 10.26 31.48
N TYR A 452 48.16 9.95 31.36
CA TYR A 452 49.08 9.87 32.48
C TYR A 452 49.39 11.31 32.93
N ARG A 453 48.49 11.89 33.72
CA ARG A 453 48.81 13.04 34.57
C ARG A 453 48.63 12.60 36.02
N GLU A 454 49.75 12.23 36.63
CA GLU A 454 49.92 12.14 38.09
C GLU A 454 49.80 13.52 38.75
#